data_AF-A0A816G081-F1
#
_entry.id   AF-A0A816G081-F1
#
_cell.length_a   1.000
_cell.length_b   1.000
_cell.length_c   1.000
_cell.angle_alpha   90.00
_cell.angle_beta   90.00
_cell.angle_gamma   90.00
#
_symmetry.space_group_name_H-M   'P 1'
#
loop_
_entity.id
_entity.type
_entity.pdbx_description
1 polymer ?
#
loop_
_entity_poly.entity_id
_entity_poly.type
_entity_poly.pdbx_seq_one_letter_code
_entity_poly.pdbx_strand_id
1 'polypeptide(L)'
;MALRLRGGNLGVDFVDLSDGSGLKRLNWSTSAPEWLIASPGLCLEGQCTNRSCKAYSQTVIMNIRFKKFDMLLGVNETTCKCPMCQKYVKPKTCAFNRCWWCWKGVKEGGAGEPPKPCSGNWKEADNAYHRFDEQISGSVTWRQLIIEAVENKP
;
A
#
# COMPACT_ATOMS: atom_id res chain seq x y z
N MET A 1 -1.19 41.15 10.19
CA MET A 1 -0.65 39.87 10.72
C MET A 1 -1.67 38.78 10.41
N ALA A 2 -1.42 37.95 9.39
CA ALA A 2 -2.38 36.93 8.95
C ALA A 2 -2.06 35.59 9.62
N LEU A 3 -2.97 35.10 10.47
CA LEU A 3 -2.93 33.71 10.92
C LEU A 3 -3.28 32.80 9.74
N ARG A 4 -2.32 31.97 9.30
CA ARG A 4 -2.57 30.90 8.34
C ARG A 4 -3.09 29.69 9.12
N LEU A 5 -4.31 29.25 8.80
CA LEU A 5 -4.83 27.95 9.23
C LEU A 5 -3.85 26.88 8.74
N ARG A 6 -3.21 26.14 9.66
CA ARG A 6 -2.49 24.91 9.31
C ARG A 6 -3.57 23.91 8.87
N GLY A 7 -3.80 23.82 7.57
CA GLY A 7 -4.75 22.85 7.00
C GLY A 7 -4.40 21.45 7.49
N GLY A 8 -5.40 20.75 8.04
CA GLY A 8 -5.24 19.35 8.41
C GLY A 8 -4.81 18.55 7.18
N ASN A 9 -3.84 17.65 7.36
CA ASN A 9 -3.36 16.79 6.29
C ASN A 9 -4.50 15.84 5.89
N LEU A 10 -5.20 16.14 4.80
CA LEU A 10 -6.39 15.42 4.31
C LEU A 10 -6.05 14.20 3.45
N GLY A 11 -4.77 13.83 3.34
CA GLY A 11 -4.33 12.72 2.51
C GLY A 11 -3.49 11.67 3.25
N VAL A 12 -3.21 10.56 2.57
CA VAL A 12 -2.34 9.49 3.04
C VAL A 12 -1.06 9.46 2.22
N ASP A 13 0.09 9.47 2.91
CA ASP A 13 1.38 9.24 2.25
C ASP A 13 1.56 7.76 1.96
N PHE A 14 1.74 7.43 0.69
CA PHE A 14 1.89 6.06 0.21
C PHE A 14 2.70 6.04 -1.08
N VAL A 15 3.25 4.87 -1.44
CA VAL A 15 4.00 4.67 -2.69
C VAL A 15 3.26 5.22 -3.91
N ASP A 16 4.00 5.78 -4.87
CA ASP A 16 3.42 6.30 -6.10
C ASP A 16 3.08 5.17 -7.09
N LEU A 17 1.82 4.72 -7.10
CA LEU A 17 1.35 3.67 -8.03
C LEU A 17 1.31 4.10 -9.50
N SER A 18 1.42 5.41 -9.79
CA SER A 18 1.50 5.89 -11.17
C SER A 18 2.91 5.77 -11.74
N ASP A 19 3.92 5.72 -10.87
CA ASP A 19 5.28 5.41 -11.26
C ASP A 19 5.50 3.90 -11.20
N GLY A 20 5.30 3.24 -12.34
CA GLY A 20 5.49 1.80 -12.48
C GLY A 20 6.95 1.34 -12.46
N SER A 21 7.94 2.25 -12.44
CA SER A 21 9.37 1.89 -12.51
C SER A 21 9.84 1.08 -11.30
N GLY A 22 9.22 1.28 -10.13
CA GLY A 22 9.48 0.54 -8.91
C GLY A 22 8.73 -0.79 -8.79
N LEU A 23 7.88 -1.18 -9.75
CA LEU A 23 7.15 -2.45 -9.67
C LEU A 23 8.09 -3.64 -9.95
N LYS A 24 8.47 -4.37 -8.90
CA LYS A 24 9.38 -5.51 -8.94
C LYS A 24 8.63 -6.82 -8.85
N ARG A 25 8.98 -7.79 -9.68
CA ARG A 25 8.52 -9.19 -9.58
C ARG A 25 9.52 -9.98 -8.73
N LEU A 26 9.13 -10.38 -7.53
CA LEU A 26 9.98 -11.11 -6.57
C LEU A 26 9.57 -12.58 -6.50
N ASN A 27 10.55 -13.48 -6.55
CA ASN A 27 10.31 -14.91 -6.39
C ASN A 27 10.00 -15.27 -4.93
N TRP A 28 9.21 -16.32 -4.73
CA TRP A 28 8.90 -16.84 -3.40
C TRP A 28 10.15 -17.39 -2.70
N SER A 29 10.19 -17.22 -1.38
CA SER A 29 11.20 -17.83 -0.51
C SER A 29 10.58 -18.93 0.33
N THR A 30 11.30 -20.05 0.50
CA THR A 30 10.92 -21.15 1.39
C THR A 30 11.33 -20.90 2.85
N SER A 31 12.10 -19.85 3.11
CA SER A 31 12.65 -19.50 4.42
C SER A 31 12.25 -18.10 4.90
N ALA A 32 11.16 -17.55 4.33
CA ALA A 32 10.65 -16.25 4.72
C ALA A 32 10.22 -16.25 6.20
N PRO A 33 10.53 -15.20 6.97
CA PRO A 33 9.99 -15.02 8.32
C PRO A 33 8.45 -15.01 8.33
N GLU A 34 7.85 -15.43 9.45
CA GLU A 34 6.38 -15.54 9.59
C GLU A 34 5.62 -14.23 9.36
N TRP A 35 6.26 -13.08 9.57
CA TRP A 35 5.66 -11.77 9.32
C TRP A 35 5.70 -11.32 7.86
N LEU A 36 6.31 -12.11 6.98
CA LEU A 36 6.37 -11.91 5.52
C LEU A 36 5.56 -12.97 4.74
N ILE A 37 4.59 -13.63 5.38
CA ILE A 37 3.69 -14.57 4.70
C ILE A 37 2.63 -13.79 3.92
N ALA A 38 2.68 -13.90 2.59
CA ALA A 38 1.71 -13.32 1.68
C ALA A 38 0.56 -14.29 1.34
N SER A 39 -0.63 -13.74 1.13
CA SER A 39 -1.80 -14.44 0.57
C SER A 39 -2.15 -13.86 -0.80
N PRO A 40 -2.83 -14.63 -1.68
CA PRO A 40 -3.32 -14.13 -2.97
C PRO A 40 -4.13 -12.83 -2.86
N GLY A 41 -3.95 -11.93 -3.83
CA GLY A 41 -4.60 -10.62 -3.90
C GLY A 41 -3.67 -9.47 -3.49
N LEU A 42 -4.26 -8.43 -2.90
CA LEU A 42 -3.57 -7.25 -2.39
C LEU A 42 -2.89 -7.55 -1.04
N CYS A 43 -1.60 -7.22 -0.97
CA CYS A 43 -0.81 -7.17 0.25
C CYS A 43 -0.36 -5.73 0.50
N LEU A 44 -0.57 -5.22 1.71
CA LEU A 44 0.03 -3.95 2.16
C LEU A 44 1.27 -4.25 3.01
N GLU A 45 2.24 -3.35 2.99
CA GLU A 45 3.45 -3.47 3.78
C GLU A 45 3.71 -2.24 4.61
N GLY A 46 4.22 -2.44 5.82
CA GLY A 46 4.64 -1.37 6.72
C GLY A 46 5.54 -1.91 7.83
N GLN A 47 6.10 -1.01 8.63
CA GLN A 47 7.01 -1.39 9.70
C GLN A 47 6.25 -1.60 11.01
N CYS A 48 6.50 -2.72 11.70
CA CYS A 48 5.97 -2.93 13.05
C CYS A 48 6.72 -2.05 14.06
N THR A 49 5.98 -1.22 14.80
CA THR A 49 6.54 -0.28 15.79
C THR A 49 6.38 -0.75 17.24
N ASN A 50 5.73 -1.90 17.46
CA ASN A 50 5.56 -2.46 18.80
C ASN A 50 6.86 -3.12 19.31
N ARG A 51 7.51 -2.51 20.31
CA ARG A 51 8.81 -2.95 20.86
C ARG A 51 8.81 -4.37 21.45
N SER A 52 7.67 -4.88 21.90
CA SER A 52 7.57 -6.25 22.44
C SER A 52 7.34 -7.31 21.35
N CYS A 53 7.17 -6.91 20.10
CA CYS A 53 6.90 -7.82 19.00
C CYS A 53 8.20 -8.40 18.44
N LYS A 54 8.23 -9.71 18.13
CA LYS A 54 9.37 -10.33 17.43
C LYS A 54 9.66 -9.75 16.04
N ALA A 55 8.68 -9.07 15.43
CA ALA A 55 8.84 -8.34 14.17
C ALA A 55 9.13 -6.84 14.38
N TYR A 56 9.47 -6.40 15.60
CA TYR A 56 9.78 -4.99 15.87
C TYR A 56 10.86 -4.46 14.91
N SER A 57 10.60 -3.27 14.35
CA SER A 57 11.44 -2.62 13.34
C SER A 57 11.56 -3.37 12.00
N GLN A 58 10.88 -4.50 11.84
CA GLN A 58 10.81 -5.23 10.57
C GLN A 58 9.61 -4.79 9.74
N THR A 59 9.75 -4.87 8.42
CA THR A 59 8.62 -4.80 7.49
C THR A 59 7.75 -6.04 7.67
N VAL A 60 6.44 -5.85 7.72
CA VAL A 60 5.45 -6.93 7.84
C VAL A 60 4.42 -6.85 6.73
N ILE A 61 3.88 -7.99 6.33
CA ILE A 61 2.83 -8.10 5.32
C ILE A 61 1.45 -8.12 6.00
N MET A 62 0.57 -7.26 5.51
CA MET A 62 -0.85 -7.17 5.87
C MET A 62 -1.68 -7.65 4.68
N ASN A 63 -2.24 -8.86 4.79
CA ASN A 63 -2.98 -9.51 3.71
C ASN A 63 -4.41 -8.95 3.59
N ILE A 64 -4.64 -8.08 2.60
CA ILE A 64 -5.97 -7.51 2.29
C ILE A 64 -6.78 -8.44 1.37
N ARG A 65 -6.08 -9.24 0.54
CA ARG A 65 -6.64 -10.25 -0.38
C ARG A 65 -7.41 -9.61 -1.55
N PHE A 66 -8.41 -10.32 -2.08
CA PHE A 66 -9.24 -9.86 -3.19
C PHE A 66 -10.30 -8.89 -2.68
N LYS A 67 -10.08 -7.60 -2.89
CA LYS A 67 -10.99 -6.54 -2.42
C LYS A 67 -10.75 -5.25 -3.17
N LYS A 68 -11.81 -4.43 -3.26
CA LYS A 68 -11.70 -2.98 -3.51
C LYS A 68 -11.42 -2.27 -2.18
N PHE A 69 -10.20 -1.78 -2.04
CA PHE A 69 -9.68 -1.21 -0.80
C PHE A 69 -9.43 0.29 -0.96
N ASP A 70 -10.14 1.09 -0.15
CA ASP A 70 -9.91 2.53 -0.03
C ASP A 70 -8.79 2.78 0.99
N MET A 71 -7.69 3.40 0.59
CA MET A 71 -6.54 3.62 1.46
C MET A 71 -6.78 4.68 2.54
N LEU A 72 -7.76 5.58 2.38
CA LEU A 72 -8.07 6.62 3.38
C LEU A 72 -9.05 6.09 4.42
N LEU A 73 -10.07 5.34 3.99
CA LEU A 73 -11.12 4.82 4.87
C LEU A 73 -10.80 3.41 5.39
N GLY A 74 -10.10 2.62 4.60
CA GLY A 74 -9.82 1.22 4.86
C GLY A 74 -8.61 0.98 5.75
N VAL A 75 -7.66 1.93 5.86
CA VAL A 75 -6.47 1.80 6.72
C VAL A 75 -6.84 2.17 8.16
N ASN A 76 -6.88 1.16 9.05
CA ASN A 76 -7.17 1.36 10.47
C ASN A 76 -6.63 0.18 11.30
N GLU A 77 -6.83 0.23 12.62
CA GLU A 77 -6.38 -0.80 13.58
C GLU A 77 -6.98 -2.19 13.39
N THR A 78 -8.04 -2.34 12.60
CA THR A 78 -8.69 -3.64 12.35
C THR A 78 -8.20 -4.31 11.07
N THR A 79 -7.79 -3.52 10.07
CA THR A 79 -7.40 -4.00 8.73
C THR A 79 -5.88 -4.07 8.55
N CYS A 80 -5.16 -3.09 9.07
CA CYS A 80 -3.71 -2.94 8.87
C CYS A 80 -2.97 -3.32 10.15
N LYS A 81 -2.87 -4.61 10.42
CA LYS A 81 -2.26 -5.15 11.65
C LYS A 81 -1.00 -5.94 11.37
N CYS A 82 -0.02 -5.81 12.24
CA CYS A 82 1.10 -6.73 12.28
C CYS A 82 0.59 -8.16 12.52
N PRO A 83 0.95 -9.16 11.70
CA PRO A 83 0.49 -10.53 11.88
C PRO A 83 0.95 -11.14 13.21
N MET A 84 2.08 -10.66 13.76
CA MET A 84 2.65 -11.21 14.98
C MET A 84 2.09 -10.64 16.27
N CYS A 85 1.80 -9.33 16.33
CA CYS A 85 1.34 -8.68 17.56
C CYS A 85 -0.05 -8.07 17.46
N GLN A 86 -0.68 -8.14 16.28
CA GLN A 86 -2.02 -7.63 16.01
C GLN A 86 -2.20 -6.13 16.28
N LYS A 87 -1.11 -5.37 16.45
CA LYS A 87 -1.14 -3.91 16.56
C LYS A 87 -1.15 -3.26 15.19
N TYR A 88 -1.74 -2.07 15.12
CA TYR A 88 -1.80 -1.26 13.91
C TYR A 88 -0.40 -1.03 13.32
N VAL A 89 -0.31 -1.11 12.00
CA VAL A 89 0.88 -0.83 11.19
C VAL A 89 0.47 0.14 10.10
N LYS A 90 1.13 1.30 10.03
CA LYS A 90 0.93 2.27 8.93
C LYS A 90 1.50 1.68 7.63
N PRO A 91 0.69 1.46 6.58
CA PRO A 91 1.18 1.02 5.28
C PRO A 91 2.07 2.07 4.61
N LYS A 92 3.09 1.63 3.89
CA LYS A 92 3.99 2.46 3.08
C LYS A 92 4.00 2.07 1.61
N THR A 93 3.84 0.79 1.32
CA THR A 93 3.78 0.25 -0.04
C THR A 93 2.79 -0.91 -0.14
N CYS A 94 2.60 -1.43 -1.34
CA CYS A 94 1.75 -2.58 -1.64
C CYS A 94 2.45 -3.58 -2.58
N ALA A 95 1.88 -4.78 -2.60
CA ALA A 95 2.23 -5.82 -3.54
C ALA A 95 0.99 -6.62 -3.96
N PHE A 96 1.14 -7.34 -5.06
CA PHE A 96 0.09 -8.14 -5.67
C PHE A 96 0.64 -9.53 -6.00
N ASN A 97 -0.18 -10.56 -5.84
CA ASN A 97 0.17 -11.92 -6.26
C ASN A 97 -1.07 -12.73 -6.59
N ARG A 98 -1.01 -13.56 -7.64
CA ARG A 98 -2.11 -14.41 -8.10
C ARG A 98 -3.45 -13.66 -8.17
N CYS A 99 -3.45 -12.50 -8.85
CA CYS A 99 -4.64 -11.68 -9.00
C CYS A 99 -4.58 -10.80 -10.24
N TRP A 100 -5.72 -10.23 -10.59
CA TRP A 100 -5.81 -9.05 -11.43
C TRP A 100 -5.97 -7.84 -10.54
N TRP A 101 -5.30 -6.74 -10.86
CA TRP A 101 -5.38 -5.52 -10.07
C TRP A 101 -5.42 -4.25 -10.90
N CYS A 102 -6.11 -3.23 -10.40
CA CYS A 102 -6.09 -1.87 -10.93
C CYS A 102 -6.15 -0.86 -9.77
N TRP A 103 -6.03 0.42 -10.08
CA TRP A 103 -6.17 1.47 -9.07
C TRP A 103 -6.68 2.78 -9.68
N LYS A 104 -7.33 3.58 -8.84
CA LYS A 104 -7.75 4.95 -9.15
C LYS A 104 -7.43 5.84 -7.96
N GLY A 105 -6.94 7.04 -8.19
CA GLY A 105 -6.61 7.95 -7.11
C GLY A 105 -6.55 9.41 -7.52
N VAL A 106 -6.42 10.26 -6.51
CA VAL A 106 -6.23 11.70 -6.64
C VAL A 106 -5.00 12.06 -5.82
N LYS A 107 -3.97 12.57 -6.49
CA LYS A 107 -2.74 13.04 -5.83
C LYS A 107 -2.90 14.47 -5.38
N GLU A 108 -2.28 14.79 -4.24
CA GLU A 108 -2.04 16.18 -3.84
C GLU A 108 -1.28 16.92 -4.95
N GLY A 109 -1.70 18.15 -5.24
CA GLY A 109 -1.02 19.02 -6.20
C GLY A 109 0.24 19.64 -5.59
N GLY A 110 1.09 20.23 -6.43
CA GLY A 110 2.14 21.13 -5.95
C GLY A 110 1.54 22.37 -5.25
N ALA A 111 2.39 23.17 -4.61
CA ALA A 111 1.92 24.40 -3.95
C ALA A 111 1.17 25.32 -4.94
N GLY A 112 -0.12 25.54 -4.70
CA GLY A 112 -0.99 26.34 -5.56
C GLY A 112 -1.62 25.60 -6.73
N GLU A 113 -1.31 24.31 -6.91
CA GLU A 113 -1.94 23.46 -7.94
C GLU A 113 -3.12 22.67 -7.38
N PRO A 114 -4.18 22.44 -8.17
CA PRO A 114 -5.28 21.57 -7.76
C PRO A 114 -4.81 20.10 -7.68
N PRO A 115 -5.48 19.26 -6.87
CA PRO A 115 -5.25 17.82 -6.86
C PRO A 115 -5.47 17.19 -8.24
N LYS A 116 -4.64 16.21 -8.60
CA LYS A 116 -4.63 15.61 -9.95
C LYS A 116 -5.18 14.17 -9.90
N PRO A 117 -6.29 13.87 -10.60
CA PRO A 117 -6.78 12.50 -10.73
C PRO A 117 -5.85 11.67 -11.63
N CYS A 118 -5.67 10.41 -11.29
CA CYS A 118 -4.90 9.43 -12.08
C CYS A 118 -5.40 8.00 -11.81
N SER A 119 -5.05 7.08 -12.70
CA SER A 119 -5.46 5.68 -12.59
C SER A 119 -4.50 4.74 -13.32
N GLY A 120 -4.46 3.49 -12.89
CA GLY A 120 -3.81 2.39 -13.59
C GLY A 120 -4.82 1.41 -14.17
N ASN A 121 -4.57 0.95 -15.39
CA ASN A 121 -5.35 -0.11 -16.02
C ASN A 121 -5.17 -1.45 -15.29
N TRP A 122 -6.08 -2.40 -15.53
CA TRP A 122 -5.97 -3.77 -15.05
C TRP A 122 -4.65 -4.42 -15.50
N LYS A 123 -3.95 -5.03 -14.55
CA LYS A 123 -2.72 -5.79 -14.76
C LYS A 123 -2.83 -7.15 -14.06
N GLU A 124 -2.22 -8.15 -14.65
CA GLU A 124 -2.07 -9.46 -14.03
C GLU A 124 -0.83 -9.46 -13.11
N ALA A 125 -0.99 -10.00 -11.92
CA ALA A 125 0.11 -10.40 -11.04
C ALA A 125 0.12 -11.93 -10.99
N ASP A 126 1.13 -12.53 -11.63
CA ASP A 126 1.27 -13.99 -11.73
C ASP A 126 1.60 -14.66 -10.38
N ASN A 127 2.08 -15.91 -10.41
CA ASN A 127 2.57 -16.62 -9.23
C ASN A 127 3.94 -16.10 -8.74
N ALA A 128 4.03 -14.81 -8.45
CA ALA A 128 5.17 -14.13 -7.83
C ALA A 128 4.68 -12.90 -7.06
N TYR A 129 5.54 -12.35 -6.21
CA TYR A 129 5.21 -11.21 -5.38
C TYR A 129 5.58 -9.91 -6.10
N HIS A 130 4.58 -9.25 -6.70
CA HIS A 130 4.75 -8.03 -7.49
C HIS A 130 4.64 -6.81 -6.58
N ARG A 131 5.77 -6.33 -6.08
CA ARG A 131 5.87 -5.31 -5.04
C ARG A 131 6.31 -3.97 -5.63
N PHE A 132 5.65 -2.89 -5.23
CA PHE A 132 6.17 -1.55 -5.48
C PHE A 132 7.34 -1.23 -4.54
N ASP A 133 8.48 -0.86 -5.11
CA ASP A 133 9.62 -0.32 -4.38
C ASP A 133 9.45 1.18 -4.18
N GLU A 134 9.15 1.57 -2.94
CA GLU A 134 8.92 2.95 -2.54
C GLU A 134 10.17 3.85 -2.61
N GLN A 135 11.38 3.28 -2.72
CA GLN A 135 12.60 4.05 -2.94
C GLN A 135 12.79 4.39 -4.43
N ILE A 136 12.22 3.60 -5.33
CA ILE A 136 12.29 3.81 -6.78
C ILE A 136 11.08 4.63 -7.25
N SER A 137 9.87 4.17 -6.95
CA SER A 137 8.63 4.88 -7.30
C SER A 137 8.42 6.16 -6.47
N GLY A 138 9.14 6.31 -5.36
CA GLY A 138 8.89 7.39 -4.41
C GLY A 138 7.57 7.24 -3.66
N SER A 139 7.22 8.28 -2.90
CA SER A 139 5.97 8.38 -2.14
C SER A 139 5.31 9.72 -2.43
N VAL A 140 3.98 9.71 -2.54
CA VAL A 140 3.16 10.93 -2.71
C VAL A 140 2.04 10.94 -1.70
N THR A 141 1.46 12.12 -1.48
CA THR A 141 0.26 12.27 -0.66
C THR A 141 -0.97 12.04 -1.55
N TRP A 142 -1.75 11.02 -1.24
CA TRP A 142 -3.00 10.68 -1.92
C TRP A 142 -4.19 11.28 -1.17
N ARG A 143 -4.98 12.13 -1.83
CA ARG A 143 -6.30 12.60 -1.33
C ARG A 143 -7.41 11.57 -1.54
N GLN A 144 -7.18 10.64 -2.44
CA GLN A 144 -7.99 9.44 -2.64
C GLN A 144 -7.09 8.38 -3.25
N LEU A 145 -7.18 7.14 -2.80
CA LEU A 145 -6.56 6.01 -3.46
C LEU A 145 -7.40 4.77 -3.21
N ILE A 146 -7.95 4.23 -4.29
CA ILE A 146 -8.68 2.98 -4.29
C ILE A 146 -7.86 1.97 -5.11
N ILE A 147 -7.50 0.87 -4.47
CA ILE A 147 -6.81 -0.25 -5.08
C ILE A 147 -7.80 -1.40 -5.15
N GLU A 148 -7.93 -2.02 -6.32
CA GLU A 148 -8.82 -3.15 -6.52
C GLU A 148 -8.02 -4.37 -6.93
N ALA A 149 -8.24 -5.48 -6.25
CA ALA A 149 -7.69 -6.78 -6.60
C ALA A 149 -8.81 -7.82 -6.68
N VAL A 150 -8.84 -8.59 -7.76
CA VAL A 150 -9.81 -9.66 -8.01
C VAL A 150 -9.10 -10.93 -8.42
N GLU A 151 -9.75 -12.08 -8.21
CA GLU A 151 -9.16 -13.39 -8.51
C GLU A 151 -9.09 -13.65 -10.02
N ASN A 152 -10.18 -13.36 -10.73
CA ASN A 152 -10.31 -13.60 -12.17
C ASN A 152 -10.30 -12.29 -12.94
N LYS A 153 -9.87 -12.35 -14.21
CA LYS A 153 -9.87 -11.18 -15.10
C LYS A 153 -11.29 -10.56 -15.17
N PRO A 154 -11.45 -9.27 -14.86
CA PRO A 154 -12.73 -8.58 -14.96
C PRO A 154 -13.12 -8.24 -16.40
#